data_AF-A0A9P7BF69-F1
#
_entry.id   AF-A0A9P7BF69-F1
#
_cell.length_a   1.000
_cell.length_b   1.000
_cell.length_c   1.000
_cell.angle_alpha   90.00
_cell.angle_beta   90.00
_cell.angle_gamma   90.00
#
_symmetry.space_group_name_H-M   'P 1'
#
loop_
_entity.id
_entity.type
_entity.pdbx_description
1 polymer ?
#
loop_
_entity_poly.entity_id
_entity_poly.type
_entity_poly.pdbx_seq_one_letter_code
_entity_poly.pdbx_strand_id
1 'polypeptide(L)'
;MSVKPLLNQRAFITGGSKGIGNAIANKLSSLGCKITILSRNEELLEREVKQLNSKYPLINGELHDYVKFDLNEINSIEKVIKVNQSFNESNILINCAGLSQNKLMMTIPSEEIMRIININLTSSMILSKLFIKNISRIKNNAKYNANIINISSVVSISSNNLIGACVYSASKAALTRFTETLSEEQIQIHKRRPRSPLIRVNALLPRHVSNTEIGRIDNVVYEADCQMVQVRPGADVDIGANPSADGADEDVEDGVETVNNVVYSFRLQQTAFDKKSFLTYIKSYMKAVKAKLAESNPEEVEVFEKGAAAYVKKVIGSFKDWEFYTGESMDPDAMVVLMNYREDGETPFVAIWKHGVKEVKI
;
A
#
# COMPACT_ATOMS: atom_id res chain seq x y z
N MET A 1 13.48 36.12 -7.65
CA MET A 1 12.47 35.04 -7.59
C MET A 1 13.18 33.72 -7.83
N SER A 2 12.97 32.71 -6.97
CA SER A 2 13.49 31.36 -7.20
C SER A 2 12.99 30.84 -8.54
N VAL A 3 13.89 30.41 -9.44
CA VAL A 3 13.51 29.79 -10.71
C VAL A 3 12.74 28.50 -10.40
N LYS A 4 11.47 28.44 -10.78
CA LYS A 4 10.62 27.25 -10.62
C LYS A 4 10.97 26.23 -11.72
N PRO A 5 11.56 25.07 -11.40
CA PRO A 5 12.16 24.19 -12.41
C PRO A 5 11.13 23.48 -13.30
N LEU A 6 9.86 23.42 -12.89
CA LEU A 6 8.78 22.80 -13.65
C LEU A 6 7.76 23.82 -14.17
N LEU A 7 8.16 25.09 -14.31
CA LEU A 7 7.31 26.11 -14.91
C LEU A 7 6.83 25.68 -16.31
N ASN A 8 5.55 25.93 -16.60
CA ASN A 8 4.87 25.54 -17.85
C ASN A 8 4.81 24.03 -18.11
N GLN A 9 5.19 23.19 -17.15
CA GLN A 9 4.97 21.74 -17.23
C GLN A 9 3.57 21.39 -16.68
N ARG A 10 2.98 20.32 -17.18
CA ARG A 10 1.63 19.88 -16.86
C ARG A 10 1.65 18.38 -16.51
N ALA A 11 1.24 18.06 -15.28
CA ALA A 11 1.24 16.70 -14.78
C ALA A 11 -0.19 16.17 -14.57
N PHE A 12 -0.44 14.98 -15.11
CA PHE A 12 -1.65 14.21 -14.88
C PHE A 12 -1.34 13.05 -13.93
N ILE A 13 -2.00 12.99 -12.78
CA ILE A 13 -1.67 12.07 -11.69
C ILE A 13 -2.90 11.24 -11.32
N THR A 14 -2.83 9.93 -11.53
CA THR A 14 -3.87 9.01 -11.02
C THR A 14 -3.69 8.72 -9.55
N GLY A 15 -4.76 8.55 -8.78
CA GLY A 15 -4.66 8.35 -7.33
C GLY A 15 -4.16 9.58 -6.57
N GLY A 16 -4.33 10.78 -7.14
CA GLY A 16 -3.77 12.03 -6.59
C GLY A 16 -4.52 12.62 -5.38
N SER A 17 -5.64 12.03 -4.96
CA SER A 17 -6.47 12.53 -3.85
C SER A 17 -5.95 12.15 -2.45
N LYS A 18 -5.06 11.15 -2.33
CA LYS A 18 -4.46 10.76 -1.05
C LYS A 18 -3.05 10.18 -1.20
N GLY A 19 -2.37 9.98 -0.07
CA GLY A 19 -1.11 9.24 0.01
C GLY A 19 -0.01 9.77 -0.91
N ILE A 20 0.70 8.84 -1.57
CA ILE A 20 1.85 9.15 -2.45
C ILE A 20 1.46 10.09 -3.58
N GLY A 21 0.29 9.88 -4.21
CA GLY A 21 -0.16 10.70 -5.35
C GLY A 21 -0.36 12.16 -4.95
N ASN A 22 -0.97 12.40 -3.80
CA ASN A 22 -1.14 13.75 -3.25
C ASN A 22 0.19 14.41 -2.86
N ALA A 23 1.12 13.66 -2.26
CA ALA A 23 2.45 14.15 -1.92
C ALA A 23 3.23 14.57 -3.19
N ILE A 24 3.15 13.77 -4.25
CA ILE A 24 3.75 14.10 -5.56
C ILE A 24 3.07 15.35 -6.15
N ALA A 25 1.74 15.43 -6.13
CA ALA A 25 0.99 16.60 -6.60
C ALA A 25 1.46 17.90 -5.91
N ASN A 26 1.53 17.88 -4.58
CA ASN A 26 2.03 18.99 -3.77
C ASN A 26 3.46 19.37 -4.15
N LYS A 27 4.36 18.39 -4.29
CA LYS A 27 5.76 18.65 -4.61
C LYS A 27 5.91 19.24 -6.01
N LEU A 28 5.27 18.68 -7.04
CA LEU A 28 5.34 19.18 -8.41
C LEU A 28 4.72 20.58 -8.54
N SER A 29 3.59 20.83 -7.87
CA SER A 29 2.96 22.15 -7.84
C SER A 29 3.87 23.20 -7.19
N SER A 30 4.54 22.87 -6.08
CA SER A 30 5.53 23.77 -5.44
C SER A 30 6.67 24.17 -6.39
N LEU A 31 6.98 23.32 -7.37
CA LEU A 31 8.00 23.55 -8.39
C LEU A 31 7.47 24.24 -9.66
N GLY A 32 6.20 24.64 -9.69
CA GLY A 32 5.58 25.42 -10.77
C GLY A 32 4.81 24.62 -11.82
N CYS A 33 4.62 23.32 -11.60
CA CYS A 33 3.89 22.46 -12.52
C CYS A 33 2.37 22.62 -12.31
N LYS A 34 1.59 22.78 -13.39
CA LYS A 34 0.13 22.64 -13.33
C LYS A 34 -0.21 21.17 -13.11
N ILE A 35 -1.14 20.90 -12.20
CA ILE A 35 -1.48 19.54 -11.77
C ILE A 35 -2.94 19.26 -12.08
N THR A 36 -3.19 18.09 -12.65
CA THR A 36 -4.51 17.48 -12.74
C THR A 36 -4.49 16.14 -12.02
N ILE A 37 -5.33 15.98 -11.00
CA ILE A 37 -5.45 14.73 -10.23
C ILE A 37 -6.69 13.95 -10.65
N LEU A 38 -6.56 12.63 -10.77
CA LEU A 38 -7.67 11.72 -11.10
C LEU A 38 -7.93 10.75 -9.95
N SER A 39 -9.18 10.64 -9.52
CA SER A 39 -9.62 9.62 -8.56
C SER A 39 -11.15 9.41 -8.63
N ARG A 40 -11.68 8.57 -7.75
CA ARG A 40 -13.11 8.22 -7.70
C ARG A 40 -13.92 9.10 -6.75
N ASN A 41 -13.30 9.59 -5.69
CA ASN A 41 -13.96 10.40 -4.68
C ASN A 41 -13.84 11.88 -5.07
N GLU A 42 -14.95 12.46 -5.51
CA GLU A 42 -15.03 13.82 -6.02
C GLU A 42 -14.82 14.87 -4.92
N GLU A 43 -15.40 14.69 -3.75
CA GLU A 43 -15.25 15.61 -2.61
C GLU A 43 -13.78 15.76 -2.19
N LEU A 44 -13.05 14.64 -2.13
CA LEU A 44 -11.62 14.66 -1.85
C LEU A 44 -10.83 15.34 -2.98
N LEU A 45 -11.17 15.09 -4.24
CA LEU A 45 -10.51 15.75 -5.38
C LEU A 45 -10.68 17.27 -5.32
N GLU A 46 -11.91 17.74 -5.10
CA GLU A 46 -12.21 19.16 -4.96
C GLU A 46 -11.43 19.80 -3.82
N ARG A 47 -11.40 19.14 -2.65
CA ARG A 47 -10.67 19.61 -1.48
C ARG A 47 -9.18 19.76 -1.78
N GLU A 48 -8.56 18.73 -2.35
CA GLU A 48 -7.13 18.74 -2.64
C GLU A 48 -6.76 19.77 -3.73
N VAL A 49 -7.59 19.93 -4.77
CA VAL A 49 -7.36 20.96 -5.80
C VAL A 49 -7.51 22.38 -5.23
N LYS A 50 -8.50 22.63 -4.39
CA LYS A 50 -8.65 23.92 -3.68
C LYS A 50 -7.41 24.22 -2.84
N GLN A 51 -6.88 23.23 -2.13
CA GLN A 51 -5.65 23.38 -1.35
C GLN A 51 -4.43 23.66 -2.22
N LEU A 52 -4.25 22.93 -3.33
CA LEU A 52 -3.15 23.16 -4.27
C LEU A 52 -3.19 24.58 -4.85
N ASN A 53 -4.36 25.04 -5.30
CA ASN A 53 -4.54 26.39 -5.85
C ASN A 53 -4.27 27.49 -4.84
N SER A 54 -4.65 27.30 -3.58
CA SER A 54 -4.37 28.24 -2.49
C SER A 54 -2.88 28.27 -2.11
N LYS A 55 -2.26 27.09 -1.98
CA LYS A 55 -0.89 26.95 -1.46
C LYS A 55 0.18 27.30 -2.50
N TYR A 56 -0.10 27.03 -3.78
CA TYR A 56 0.88 27.13 -4.86
C TYR A 56 0.29 27.76 -6.13
N PRO A 57 -0.11 29.04 -6.08
CA PRO A 57 -0.64 29.73 -7.25
C PRO A 57 0.36 29.69 -8.43
N LEU A 58 -0.17 29.44 -9.62
CA LEU A 58 0.61 29.42 -10.86
C LEU A 58 0.80 30.83 -11.40
N ILE A 59 2.00 31.11 -11.92
CA ILE A 59 2.41 32.46 -12.36
C ILE A 59 1.58 32.95 -13.55
N ASN A 60 1.12 32.02 -14.39
CA ASN A 60 0.32 32.31 -15.58
C ASN A 60 -1.19 32.46 -15.30
N GLY A 61 -1.62 32.40 -14.04
CA GLY A 61 -3.03 32.52 -13.64
C GLY A 61 -3.88 31.27 -13.90
N GLU A 62 -3.29 30.18 -14.38
CA GLU A 62 -4.00 28.90 -14.50
C GLU A 62 -4.28 28.28 -13.12
N LEU A 63 -5.28 27.39 -13.08
CA LEU A 63 -5.61 26.61 -11.89
C LEU A 63 -5.25 25.14 -12.08
N HIS A 64 -4.86 24.50 -10.98
CA HIS A 64 -4.90 23.06 -10.82
C HIS A 64 -6.33 22.55 -11.00
N ASP A 65 -6.46 21.30 -11.43
CA ASP A 65 -7.73 20.71 -11.87
C ASP A 65 -7.87 19.26 -11.40
N TYR A 66 -9.04 18.66 -11.55
CA TYR A 66 -9.27 17.25 -11.26
C TYR A 66 -10.15 16.55 -12.30
N VAL A 67 -10.10 15.22 -12.29
CA VAL A 67 -10.98 14.35 -13.07
C VAL A 67 -11.55 13.27 -12.16
N LYS A 68 -12.88 13.23 -12.04
CA LYS A 68 -13.57 12.10 -11.40
C LYS A 68 -13.69 10.96 -12.39
N PHE A 69 -13.07 9.82 -12.10
CA PHE A 69 -13.18 8.62 -12.93
C PHE A 69 -12.76 7.36 -12.16
N ASP A 70 -13.46 6.25 -12.37
CA ASP A 70 -13.07 4.94 -11.85
C ASP A 70 -12.19 4.18 -12.86
N LEU A 71 -10.90 4.02 -12.51
CA LEU A 71 -9.94 3.28 -13.32
C LEU A 71 -10.23 1.78 -13.42
N ASN A 72 -11.19 1.25 -12.67
CA ASN A 72 -11.70 -0.10 -12.88
C ASN A 72 -12.61 -0.22 -14.10
N GLU A 73 -13.15 0.89 -14.63
CA GLU A 73 -13.94 0.94 -15.86
C GLU A 73 -13.05 0.93 -17.11
N ILE A 74 -12.28 -0.15 -17.29
CA ILE A 74 -11.23 -0.28 -18.31
C ILE A 74 -11.72 0.08 -19.73
N ASN A 75 -12.92 -0.37 -20.11
CA ASN A 75 -13.50 -0.17 -21.44
C ASN A 75 -13.85 1.31 -21.71
N SER A 76 -14.06 2.11 -20.66
CA SER A 76 -14.43 3.53 -20.75
C SER A 76 -13.22 4.47 -20.75
N ILE A 77 -12.04 4.00 -20.28
CA ILE A 77 -10.82 4.83 -20.14
C ILE A 77 -10.49 5.55 -21.44
N GLU A 78 -10.41 4.83 -22.57
CA GLU A 78 -10.04 5.46 -23.85
C GLU A 78 -11.03 6.54 -24.28
N LYS A 79 -12.33 6.34 -24.04
CA LYS A 79 -13.38 7.29 -24.43
C LYS A 79 -13.29 8.57 -23.60
N VAL A 80 -13.15 8.44 -22.28
CA VAL A 80 -13.11 9.58 -21.35
C VAL A 80 -11.80 10.36 -21.48
N ILE A 81 -10.67 9.66 -21.57
CA ILE A 81 -9.35 10.30 -21.58
C ILE A 81 -9.05 11.01 -22.90
N LYS A 82 -9.51 10.47 -24.04
CA LYS A 82 -9.29 11.12 -25.36
C LYS A 82 -9.94 12.51 -25.46
N VAL A 83 -11.07 12.72 -24.80
CA VAL A 83 -11.78 14.02 -24.80
C VAL A 83 -11.34 14.93 -23.65
N ASN A 84 -10.52 14.44 -22.71
CA ASN A 84 -10.07 15.23 -21.57
C ASN A 84 -8.93 16.16 -21.96
N GLN A 85 -9.20 17.47 -21.97
CA GLN A 85 -8.24 18.49 -22.36
C GLN A 85 -7.01 18.50 -21.43
N SER A 86 -7.20 18.41 -20.12
CA SER A 86 -6.12 18.41 -19.13
C SER A 86 -5.12 17.26 -19.34
N PHE A 87 -5.60 16.07 -19.72
CA PHE A 87 -4.74 14.94 -20.11
C PHE A 87 -4.02 15.18 -21.44
N ASN A 88 -4.73 15.65 -22.46
CA ASN A 88 -4.17 15.90 -23.79
C ASN A 88 -3.08 16.97 -23.80
N GLU A 89 -3.16 17.90 -22.85
CA GLU A 89 -2.23 18.99 -22.64
C GLU A 89 -1.06 18.65 -21.69
N SER A 90 -1.11 17.50 -21.03
CA SER A 90 -0.10 17.07 -20.07
C SER A 90 1.14 16.52 -20.75
N ASN A 91 2.29 16.75 -20.12
CA ASN A 91 3.58 16.22 -20.54
C ASN A 91 4.26 15.38 -19.46
N ILE A 92 3.64 15.25 -18.30
CA ILE A 92 4.05 14.34 -17.24
C ILE A 92 2.82 13.47 -16.91
N LEU A 93 2.95 12.15 -17.04
CA LEU A 93 1.96 11.19 -16.58
C LEU A 93 2.52 10.46 -15.36
N ILE A 94 1.75 10.43 -14.27
CA ILE A 94 2.09 9.70 -13.06
C ILE A 94 0.98 8.69 -12.79
N ASN A 95 1.27 7.43 -13.05
CA ASN A 95 0.38 6.32 -12.73
C ASN A 95 0.60 5.93 -11.26
N CYS A 96 -0.14 6.56 -10.35
CA CYS A 96 -0.02 6.35 -8.90
C CYS A 96 -1.23 5.65 -8.27
N ALA A 97 -2.37 5.57 -8.96
CA ALA A 97 -3.50 4.79 -8.46
C ALA A 97 -3.08 3.33 -8.21
N GLY A 98 -3.49 2.79 -7.07
CA GLY A 98 -3.21 1.41 -6.71
C GLY A 98 -4.07 0.93 -5.57
N LEU A 99 -4.27 -0.38 -5.52
CA LEU A 99 -4.87 -1.12 -4.42
C LEU A 99 -3.84 -2.08 -3.84
N SER A 100 -3.78 -2.17 -2.52
CA SER A 100 -3.12 -3.28 -1.82
C SER A 100 -4.01 -4.52 -1.83
N GLN A 101 -3.43 -5.64 -1.42
CA GLN A 101 -4.13 -6.89 -1.15
C GLN A 101 -3.64 -7.37 0.21
N ASN A 102 -4.57 -7.79 1.07
CA ASN A 102 -4.26 -8.37 2.38
C ASN A 102 -5.16 -9.59 2.64
N LYS A 103 -5.17 -10.52 1.68
CA LYS A 103 -6.01 -11.73 1.67
C LYS A 103 -5.24 -12.88 1.04
N LEU A 104 -5.36 -14.08 1.59
CA LEU A 104 -4.76 -15.27 1.01
C LEU A 104 -5.43 -15.60 -0.34
N MET A 105 -4.66 -16.12 -1.30
CA MET A 105 -5.12 -16.32 -2.68
C MET A 105 -6.48 -17.05 -2.78
N MET A 106 -6.65 -18.09 -1.97
CA MET A 106 -7.86 -18.93 -1.92
C MET A 106 -9.13 -18.18 -1.48
N THR A 107 -9.00 -17.06 -0.75
CA THR A 107 -10.16 -16.32 -0.20
C THR A 107 -10.51 -15.09 -1.01
N ILE A 108 -9.83 -14.83 -2.13
CA ILE A 108 -10.02 -13.62 -2.93
C ILE A 108 -11.04 -13.92 -4.03
N PRO A 109 -12.17 -13.21 -4.07
CA PRO A 109 -13.11 -13.32 -5.19
C PRO A 109 -12.43 -12.94 -6.51
N SER A 110 -12.81 -13.60 -7.60
CA SER A 110 -12.29 -13.33 -8.94
C SER A 110 -12.42 -11.86 -9.35
N GLU A 111 -13.50 -11.19 -8.93
CA GLU A 111 -13.76 -9.78 -9.18
C GLU A 111 -12.73 -8.88 -8.50
N GLU A 112 -12.27 -9.24 -7.29
CA GLU A 112 -11.24 -8.50 -6.56
C GLU A 112 -9.87 -8.69 -7.21
N ILE A 113 -9.55 -9.90 -7.69
CA ILE A 113 -8.35 -10.18 -8.49
C ILE A 113 -8.34 -9.26 -9.72
N MET A 114 -9.43 -9.28 -10.50
CA MET A 114 -9.57 -8.46 -11.71
C MET A 114 -9.47 -6.98 -11.39
N ARG A 115 -10.09 -6.52 -10.30
CA ARG A 115 -10.03 -5.12 -9.86
C ARG A 115 -8.60 -4.70 -9.51
N ILE A 116 -7.84 -5.52 -8.81
CA ILE A 116 -6.42 -5.25 -8.48
C ILE A 116 -5.61 -5.15 -9.78
N ILE A 117 -5.75 -6.12 -10.69
CA ILE A 117 -5.04 -6.10 -11.99
C ILE A 117 -5.43 -4.88 -12.82
N ASN A 118 -6.72 -4.57 -12.91
CA ASN A 118 -7.21 -3.43 -13.67
C ASN A 118 -6.64 -2.11 -13.16
N ILE A 119 -6.73 -1.86 -11.86
CA ILE A 119 -6.27 -0.60 -11.26
C ILE A 119 -4.73 -0.54 -11.27
N ASN A 120 -4.03 -1.58 -10.82
CA ASN A 120 -2.58 -1.53 -10.65
C ASN A 120 -1.80 -1.64 -11.96
N LEU A 121 -2.36 -2.29 -12.99
CA LEU A 121 -1.64 -2.63 -14.22
C LEU A 121 -2.35 -2.13 -15.47
N THR A 122 -3.54 -2.65 -15.77
CA THR A 122 -4.21 -2.43 -17.07
C THR A 122 -4.49 -0.95 -17.32
N SER A 123 -4.98 -0.22 -16.32
CA SER A 123 -5.27 1.21 -16.43
C SER A 123 -3.99 2.02 -16.72
N SER A 124 -2.88 1.70 -16.05
CA SER A 124 -1.58 2.34 -16.27
C SER A 124 -1.04 2.10 -17.68
N MET A 125 -1.22 0.88 -18.22
CA MET A 125 -0.85 0.54 -19.60
C MET A 125 -1.68 1.33 -20.62
N ILE A 126 -2.99 1.41 -20.43
CA ILE A 126 -3.89 2.15 -21.33
C ILE A 126 -3.60 3.64 -21.30
N LEU A 127 -3.44 4.23 -20.11
CA LEU A 127 -3.09 5.65 -19.97
C LEU A 127 -1.73 5.95 -20.61
N SER A 128 -0.73 5.09 -20.40
CA SER A 128 0.58 5.24 -21.04
C SER A 128 0.49 5.18 -22.57
N LYS A 129 -0.28 4.24 -23.12
CA LYS A 129 -0.56 4.14 -24.57
C LYS A 129 -1.21 5.40 -25.12
N LEU A 130 -2.22 5.95 -24.44
CA LEU A 130 -2.91 7.17 -24.85
C LEU A 130 -1.99 8.39 -24.78
N PHE A 131 -1.22 8.51 -23.69
CA PHE A 131 -0.24 9.56 -23.50
C PHE A 131 0.81 9.55 -24.61
N ILE A 132 1.40 8.38 -24.91
CA ILE A 132 2.38 8.22 -26.00
C ILE A 132 1.79 8.64 -27.34
N LYS A 133 0.55 8.22 -27.65
CA LYS A 133 -0.13 8.61 -28.90
C LYS A 133 -0.33 10.13 -28.98
N ASN A 134 -0.65 10.79 -27.88
CA ASN A 134 -0.80 12.24 -27.84
C ASN A 134 0.53 12.96 -28.05
N ILE A 135 1.57 12.59 -27.29
CA ILE A 135 2.90 13.20 -27.40
C ILE A 135 3.51 12.97 -28.79
N SER A 136 3.33 11.79 -29.38
CA SER A 136 3.88 11.44 -30.69
C SER A 136 3.33 12.28 -31.84
N ARG A 137 2.17 12.92 -31.68
CA ARG A 137 1.57 13.83 -32.68
C ARG A 137 2.18 15.23 -32.64
N ILE A 138 2.85 15.60 -31.55
CA ILE A 138 3.47 16.91 -31.40
C ILE A 138 4.73 16.95 -32.27
N LYS A 139 4.75 17.84 -33.28
CA LYS A 139 5.91 18.06 -34.15
C LYS A 139 6.74 19.23 -33.62
N ASN A 140 8.06 19.15 -33.77
CA ASN A 140 9.01 20.26 -33.61
C ASN A 140 9.18 20.87 -32.21
N ASN A 141 8.87 20.15 -31.13
CA ASN A 141 9.03 20.69 -29.78
C ASN A 141 10.14 19.98 -29.00
N ALA A 142 11.40 20.31 -29.31
CA ALA A 142 12.59 19.82 -28.60
C ALA A 142 12.61 20.18 -27.09
N LYS A 143 11.72 21.07 -26.64
CA LYS A 143 11.56 21.47 -25.23
C LYS A 143 10.51 20.65 -24.47
N TYR A 144 9.81 19.74 -25.13
CA TYR A 144 8.76 18.95 -24.49
C TYR A 144 9.38 17.79 -23.70
N ASN A 145 9.62 17.99 -22.41
CA ASN A 145 10.15 16.97 -21.50
C ASN A 145 9.02 16.00 -21.13
N ALA A 146 8.77 15.01 -22.00
CA ALA A 146 7.70 14.04 -21.81
C ALA A 146 8.14 12.92 -20.85
N ASN A 147 7.37 12.69 -19.78
CA ASN A 147 7.71 11.74 -18.73
C ASN A 147 6.51 10.88 -18.36
N ILE A 148 6.75 9.57 -18.23
CA ILE A 148 5.83 8.63 -17.58
C ILE A 148 6.53 8.10 -16.33
N ILE A 149 5.86 8.20 -15.19
CA ILE A 149 6.32 7.66 -13.92
C ILE A 149 5.27 6.66 -13.42
N ASN A 150 5.68 5.41 -13.24
CA ASN A 150 4.83 4.36 -12.70
C ASN A 150 5.18 4.13 -11.24
N ILE A 151 4.19 4.22 -10.35
CA ILE A 151 4.39 3.91 -8.93
C ILE A 151 4.22 2.41 -8.74
N SER A 152 5.35 1.72 -8.70
CA SER A 152 5.46 0.30 -8.43
C SER A 152 5.55 0.05 -6.91
N SER A 153 6.38 -0.89 -6.47
CA SER A 153 6.66 -1.20 -5.07
C SER A 153 7.94 -2.00 -4.98
N VAL A 154 8.69 -1.91 -3.88
CA VAL A 154 9.85 -2.80 -3.66
C VAL A 154 9.46 -4.28 -3.72
N VAL A 155 8.19 -4.64 -3.49
CA VAL A 155 7.71 -6.03 -3.61
C VAL A 155 7.88 -6.58 -5.03
N SER A 156 8.02 -5.71 -6.04
CA SER A 156 8.18 -6.15 -7.43
C SER A 156 9.55 -6.77 -7.73
N ILE A 157 10.56 -6.47 -6.92
CA ILE A 157 11.95 -6.94 -7.08
C ILE A 157 12.52 -7.56 -5.80
N SER A 158 11.74 -7.52 -4.72
CA SER A 158 12.13 -8.06 -3.43
C SER A 158 12.13 -9.58 -3.49
N SER A 159 13.19 -10.19 -2.96
CA SER A 159 13.21 -11.64 -2.69
C SER A 159 12.24 -12.05 -1.57
N ASN A 160 11.72 -11.07 -0.81
CA ASN A 160 10.68 -11.28 0.18
C ASN A 160 9.33 -11.05 -0.45
N ASN A 161 8.52 -12.08 -0.38
CA ASN A 161 7.13 -12.07 -0.73
C ASN A 161 6.31 -11.61 0.48
N LEU A 162 5.30 -10.80 0.20
CA LEU A 162 4.33 -10.40 1.20
C LEU A 162 3.16 -11.41 1.16
N ILE A 163 3.04 -12.22 2.22
CA ILE A 163 1.94 -13.17 2.37
C ILE A 163 0.61 -12.42 2.29
N GLY A 164 -0.35 -12.97 1.55
CA GLY A 164 -1.64 -12.32 1.34
C GLY A 164 -1.63 -11.17 0.33
N ALA A 165 -0.53 -10.99 -0.43
CA ALA A 165 -0.40 -9.95 -1.44
C ALA A 165 0.10 -10.47 -2.80
N CYS A 166 -0.20 -11.73 -3.16
CA CYS A 166 0.30 -12.36 -4.39
C CYS A 166 -0.17 -11.66 -5.67
N VAL A 167 -1.45 -11.28 -5.79
CA VAL A 167 -2.00 -10.53 -6.94
C VAL A 167 -1.43 -9.12 -6.98
N TYR A 168 -1.35 -8.45 -5.82
CA TYR A 168 -0.68 -7.16 -5.72
C TYR A 168 0.77 -7.24 -6.21
N SER A 169 1.53 -8.20 -5.71
CA SER A 169 2.95 -8.40 -6.05
C SER A 169 3.12 -8.71 -7.54
N ALA A 170 2.29 -9.61 -8.08
CA ALA A 170 2.26 -9.90 -9.51
C ALA A 170 1.95 -8.65 -10.35
N SER A 171 0.96 -7.84 -9.94
CA SER A 171 0.60 -6.60 -10.64
C SER A 171 1.74 -5.58 -10.64
N LYS A 172 2.48 -5.45 -9.53
CA LYS A 172 3.61 -4.50 -9.40
C LYS A 172 4.88 -5.01 -10.08
N ALA A 173 5.13 -6.31 -10.09
CA ALA A 173 6.16 -6.95 -10.91
C ALA A 173 5.88 -6.71 -12.41
N ALA A 174 4.66 -6.97 -12.86
CA ALA A 174 4.23 -6.71 -14.22
C ALA A 174 4.36 -5.22 -14.61
N LEU A 175 3.97 -4.30 -13.72
CA LEU A 175 4.12 -2.85 -13.96
C LEU A 175 5.60 -2.43 -14.06
N THR A 176 6.47 -3.03 -13.25
CA THR A 176 7.92 -2.78 -13.30
C THR A 176 8.49 -3.23 -14.63
N ARG A 177 8.19 -4.48 -15.03
CA ARG A 177 8.67 -5.02 -16.30
C ARG A 177 8.10 -4.28 -17.52
N PHE A 178 6.84 -3.88 -17.45
CA PHE A 178 6.22 -3.02 -18.46
C PHE A 178 6.97 -1.69 -18.59
N THR A 179 7.37 -1.09 -17.47
CA THR A 179 8.10 0.19 -17.46
C THR A 179 9.47 0.06 -18.14
N GLU A 180 10.23 -0.97 -17.82
CA GLU A 180 11.55 -1.23 -18.41
C GLU A 180 11.45 -1.38 -19.93
N THR A 181 10.61 -2.32 -20.39
CA THR A 181 10.45 -2.61 -21.81
C THR A 181 9.89 -1.41 -22.58
N LEU A 182 8.94 -0.67 -22.00
CA LEU A 182 8.39 0.53 -22.64
C LEU A 182 9.44 1.65 -22.77
N SER A 183 10.33 1.80 -21.78
CA SER A 183 11.43 2.78 -21.84
C SER A 183 12.35 2.49 -23.03
N GLU A 184 12.75 1.21 -23.18
CA GLU A 184 13.57 0.77 -24.32
C GLU A 184 12.84 0.99 -25.65
N GLU A 185 11.55 0.67 -25.72
CA GLU A 185 10.72 0.92 -26.91
C GLU A 185 10.72 2.41 -27.29
N GLN A 186 10.53 3.32 -26.33
CA GLN A 186 10.53 4.77 -26.60
C GLN A 186 11.90 5.28 -27.06
N ILE A 187 12.99 4.75 -26.51
CA ILE A 187 14.35 5.07 -26.96
C ILE A 187 14.54 4.65 -28.42
N GLN A 188 14.10 3.45 -28.80
CA GLN A 188 14.22 2.97 -30.18
C GLN A 188 13.37 3.78 -31.16
N ILE A 189 12.15 4.16 -30.76
CA ILE A 189 11.29 5.05 -31.56
C ILE A 189 11.98 6.39 -31.79
N HIS A 190 12.52 7.01 -30.74
CA HIS A 190 13.20 8.30 -30.86
C HIS A 190 14.46 8.23 -31.74
N LYS A 191 15.26 7.16 -31.62
CA LYS A 191 16.42 6.93 -32.51
C LYS A 191 16.01 6.85 -33.98
N ARG A 192 14.88 6.19 -34.29
CA ARG A 192 14.35 6.09 -35.66
C ARG A 192 13.66 7.37 -36.14
N ARG A 193 13.11 8.16 -35.23
CA ARG A 193 12.39 9.41 -35.52
C ARG A 193 12.90 10.54 -34.60
N PRO A 194 14.10 11.11 -34.85
CA PRO A 194 14.68 12.12 -33.97
C PRO A 194 13.85 13.41 -33.82
N ARG A 195 12.91 13.64 -34.74
CA ARG A 195 11.96 14.77 -34.69
C ARG A 195 10.79 14.56 -33.73
N SER A 196 10.53 13.32 -33.31
CA SER A 196 9.52 13.01 -32.31
C SER A 196 10.07 13.26 -30.90
N PRO A 197 9.29 13.85 -29.97
CA PRO A 197 9.73 14.05 -28.59
C PRO A 197 10.17 12.72 -27.95
N LEU A 198 11.29 12.75 -27.23
CA LEU A 198 11.70 11.59 -26.42
C LEU A 198 10.77 11.50 -25.20
N ILE A 199 10.13 10.34 -25.04
CA ILE A 199 9.32 10.04 -23.86
C ILE A 199 10.17 9.18 -22.92
N ARG A 200 10.46 9.70 -21.72
CA ARG A 200 11.18 8.94 -20.69
C ARG A 200 10.17 8.19 -19.83
N VAL A 201 10.45 6.93 -19.54
CA VAL A 201 9.58 6.07 -18.73
C VAL A 201 10.40 5.52 -17.56
N ASN A 202 9.92 5.72 -16.33
CA ASN A 202 10.62 5.29 -15.12
C ASN A 202 9.64 4.72 -14.10
N ALA A 203 10.12 3.83 -13.23
CA ALA A 203 9.35 3.30 -12.11
C ALA A 203 9.92 3.83 -10.79
N LEU A 204 9.04 4.19 -9.86
CA LEU A 204 9.40 4.39 -8.46
C LEU A 204 8.95 3.15 -7.69
N LEU A 205 9.83 2.63 -6.84
CA LEU A 205 9.55 1.44 -6.02
C LEU A 205 9.60 1.83 -4.54
N PRO A 206 8.52 2.43 -4.00
CA PRO A 206 8.45 2.72 -2.58
C PRO A 206 8.57 1.43 -1.76
N ARG A 207 9.33 1.50 -0.67
CA ARG A 207 9.11 0.61 0.48
C ARG A 207 7.88 1.13 1.24
N HIS A 208 7.48 0.42 2.28
CA HIS A 208 6.38 0.83 3.15
C HIS A 208 6.44 2.33 3.52
N VAL A 209 5.33 3.04 3.27
CA VAL A 209 5.16 4.47 3.58
C VAL A 209 4.17 4.58 4.74
N SER A 210 4.61 5.16 5.87
CA SER A 210 3.89 5.16 7.15
C SER A 210 2.52 5.86 7.15
N ASN A 211 2.16 6.57 6.08
CA ASN A 211 0.89 7.27 5.92
C ASN A 211 -0.06 6.58 4.91
N THR A 212 0.14 5.28 4.65
CA THR A 212 -0.73 4.48 3.76
C THR A 212 -1.04 3.12 4.38
N GLU A 213 -2.32 2.86 4.68
CA GLU A 213 -3.07 1.61 4.97
C GLU A 213 -2.37 0.40 5.67
N ILE A 214 -1.18 0.55 6.24
CA ILE A 214 -0.56 -0.40 7.18
C ILE A 214 0.00 0.46 8.32
N GLY A 215 -0.58 0.38 9.52
CA GLY A 215 -0.26 1.26 10.64
C GLY A 215 0.94 0.77 11.45
N ARG A 216 1.98 1.60 11.57
CA ARG A 216 2.95 1.52 12.67
C ARG A 216 2.46 2.43 13.79
N ILE A 217 2.32 1.89 15.00
CA ILE A 217 2.09 2.71 16.19
C ILE A 217 3.42 2.84 16.94
N ASP A 218 3.82 4.10 17.19
CA ASP A 218 4.98 4.48 18.02
C ASP A 218 6.34 3.87 17.62
N ASN A 219 6.49 3.38 16.38
CA ASN A 219 7.72 2.81 15.79
C ASN A 219 8.33 1.58 16.49
N VAL A 220 7.69 1.04 17.53
CA VAL A 220 8.18 -0.10 18.33
C VAL A 220 7.29 -1.34 18.28
N VAL A 221 6.05 -1.20 17.80
CA VAL A 221 5.06 -2.27 17.73
C VAL A 221 4.49 -2.37 16.33
N TYR A 222 4.29 -3.60 15.86
CA TYR A 222 3.44 -3.89 14.71
C TYR A 222 2.07 -4.31 15.21
N GLU A 223 1.03 -3.72 14.63
CA GLU A 223 -0.35 -4.16 14.84
C GLU A 223 -0.89 -4.75 13.54
N ALA A 224 -1.58 -5.87 13.63
CA ALA A 224 -2.21 -6.54 12.49
C ALA A 224 -3.63 -6.96 12.86
N ASP A 225 -4.60 -6.59 12.02
CA ASP A 225 -5.99 -6.97 12.23
C ASP A 225 -6.15 -8.48 12.00
N CYS A 226 -6.99 -9.09 12.84
CA CYS A 226 -7.33 -10.49 12.83
C CYS A 226 -8.79 -10.67 12.41
N GLN A 227 -9.17 -11.90 12.11
CA GLN A 227 -10.54 -12.28 11.78
C GLN A 227 -10.92 -13.54 12.54
N MET A 228 -12.16 -13.59 13.00
CA MET A 228 -12.76 -14.84 13.49
C MET A 228 -13.16 -15.69 12.29
N VAL A 229 -12.67 -16.92 12.24
CA VAL A 229 -12.85 -17.87 11.13
C VAL A 229 -13.33 -19.20 11.67
N GLN A 230 -14.07 -19.95 10.86
CA GLN A 230 -14.55 -21.29 11.22
C GLN A 230 -13.55 -22.37 10.76
N VAL A 231 -13.20 -23.31 11.63
CA VAL A 231 -12.27 -24.43 11.37
C VAL A 231 -12.89 -25.76 11.77
N ARG A 232 -12.54 -26.85 11.07
CA ARG A 232 -12.99 -28.23 11.35
C ARG A 232 -11.81 -29.10 11.85
N PRO A 233 -11.92 -29.83 12.99
CA PRO A 233 -10.87 -30.70 13.51
C PRO A 233 -10.56 -31.87 12.56
N GLY A 234 -9.27 -32.11 12.29
CA GLY A 234 -8.82 -33.28 11.52
C GLY A 234 -8.72 -33.09 10.00
N ALA A 235 -9.09 -31.93 9.48
CA ALA A 235 -8.70 -31.52 8.13
C ALA A 235 -7.43 -30.66 8.21
N ASP A 236 -6.37 -31.04 7.47
CA ASP A 236 -5.46 -30.01 6.95
C ASP A 236 -6.36 -29.00 6.25
N VAL A 237 -6.31 -27.74 6.71
CA VAL A 237 -7.17 -26.62 6.29
C VAL A 237 -7.77 -26.91 4.93
N ASP A 238 -9.05 -27.30 4.92
CA ASP A 238 -9.73 -27.72 3.71
C ASP A 238 -9.84 -26.51 2.78
N ILE A 239 -8.83 -26.38 1.93
CA ILE A 239 -8.77 -25.47 0.79
C ILE A 239 -9.49 -26.08 -0.43
N GLY A 240 -10.39 -27.04 -0.18
CA GLY A 240 -11.08 -27.88 -1.14
C GLY A 240 -12.12 -27.15 -1.97
N ALA A 241 -11.88 -27.24 -3.27
CA ALA A 241 -12.77 -26.93 -4.36
C ALA A 241 -14.25 -27.29 -4.10
N ASN A 242 -15.11 -26.32 -4.42
CA ASN A 242 -16.53 -26.48 -4.64
C ASN A 242 -16.86 -27.64 -5.61
N PRO A 243 -17.86 -28.47 -5.29
CA PRO A 243 -18.83 -28.92 -6.29
C PRO A 243 -20.22 -28.41 -5.93
N SER A 244 -20.78 -27.63 -6.85
CA SER A 244 -22.17 -27.20 -6.90
C SER A 244 -23.15 -28.32 -6.50
N ALA A 245 -24.06 -28.02 -5.56
CA ALA A 245 -25.36 -28.68 -5.47
C ALA A 245 -26.36 -27.73 -4.82
N ASP A 246 -27.42 -27.39 -5.56
CA ASP A 246 -28.66 -26.86 -5.03
C ASP A 246 -29.19 -27.78 -3.91
N GLY A 247 -29.65 -27.19 -2.81
CA GLY A 247 -30.34 -27.93 -1.75
C GLY A 247 -30.23 -27.20 -0.42
N ALA A 248 -31.35 -26.66 0.04
CA ALA A 248 -31.51 -26.26 1.42
C ALA A 248 -31.19 -27.43 2.35
N ASP A 249 -30.47 -27.20 3.45
CA ASP A 249 -30.75 -27.79 4.74
C ASP A 249 -29.99 -27.03 5.85
N GLU A 250 -30.75 -26.65 6.88
CA GLU A 250 -30.23 -26.20 8.17
C GLU A 250 -29.69 -27.41 8.92
N ASP A 251 -28.45 -27.82 8.65
CA ASP A 251 -27.76 -28.80 9.48
C ASP A 251 -26.55 -28.15 10.17
N VAL A 252 -26.67 -28.02 11.49
CA VAL A 252 -25.54 -27.71 12.37
C VAL A 252 -24.66 -28.96 12.38
N GLU A 253 -23.70 -29.03 11.45
CA GLU A 253 -22.72 -30.12 11.43
C GLU A 253 -21.81 -30.04 12.68
N ASP A 254 -21.85 -31.09 13.49
CA ASP A 254 -20.98 -31.29 14.65
C ASP A 254 -19.50 -31.15 14.25
N GLY A 255 -18.79 -30.21 14.88
CA GLY A 255 -17.33 -30.08 14.78
C GLY A 255 -16.80 -28.81 14.11
N VAL A 256 -17.59 -27.75 13.90
CA VAL A 256 -17.05 -26.44 13.45
C VAL A 256 -16.73 -25.56 14.65
N GLU A 257 -15.46 -25.17 14.82
CA GLU A 257 -15.02 -24.22 15.87
C GLU A 257 -14.73 -22.84 15.27
N THR A 258 -15.14 -21.77 15.95
CA THR A 258 -14.80 -20.39 15.54
C THR A 258 -13.54 -19.94 16.26
N VAL A 259 -12.47 -19.68 15.52
CA VAL A 259 -11.14 -19.35 16.05
C VAL A 259 -10.61 -18.04 15.46
N ASN A 260 -9.70 -17.37 16.18
CA ASN A 260 -8.96 -16.24 15.61
C ASN A 260 -7.92 -16.76 14.60
N ASN A 261 -7.95 -16.24 13.37
CA ASN A 261 -7.11 -16.72 12.28
C ASN A 261 -5.60 -16.63 12.57
N VAL A 262 -5.12 -15.59 13.25
CA VAL A 262 -3.70 -15.42 13.59
C VAL A 262 -3.31 -16.37 14.72
N VAL A 263 -4.10 -16.43 15.79
CA VAL A 263 -3.87 -17.36 16.91
C VAL A 263 -3.79 -18.80 16.39
N TYR A 264 -4.75 -19.20 15.57
CA TYR A 264 -4.79 -20.53 14.97
C TYR A 264 -3.61 -20.79 14.02
N SER A 265 -3.34 -19.89 13.07
CA SER A 265 -2.30 -20.08 12.05
C SER A 265 -0.89 -20.18 12.64
N PHE A 266 -0.63 -19.44 13.73
CA PHE A 266 0.66 -19.45 14.42
C PHE A 266 0.68 -20.39 15.63
N ARG A 267 -0.38 -21.19 15.84
CA ARG A 267 -0.53 -22.13 16.95
C ARG A 267 -0.25 -21.51 18.32
N LEU A 268 -0.66 -20.25 18.47
CA LEU A 268 -0.42 -19.49 19.69
C LEU A 268 -1.20 -20.10 20.85
N GLN A 269 -0.55 -20.17 22.01
CA GLN A 269 -1.15 -20.70 23.24
C GLN A 269 -1.55 -19.53 24.13
N GLN A 270 -2.81 -19.48 24.55
CA GLN A 270 -3.27 -18.43 25.45
C GLN A 270 -2.59 -18.59 26.82
N THR A 271 -2.14 -17.48 27.39
CA THR A 271 -1.54 -17.41 28.72
C THR A 271 -2.18 -16.31 29.54
N ALA A 272 -2.09 -16.41 30.86
CA ALA A 272 -2.65 -15.44 31.77
C ALA A 272 -1.55 -14.68 32.50
N PHE A 273 -1.69 -13.36 32.56
CA PHE A 273 -0.89 -12.51 33.42
C PHE A 273 -1.79 -11.71 34.37
N ASP A 274 -1.30 -11.49 35.57
CA ASP A 274 -1.72 -10.35 36.37
C ASP A 274 -0.82 -9.14 36.05
N LYS A 275 -1.21 -7.93 36.45
CA LYS A 275 -0.42 -6.72 36.15
C LYS A 275 1.02 -6.82 36.66
N LYS A 276 1.25 -7.46 37.81
CA LYS A 276 2.57 -7.57 38.44
C LYS A 276 3.45 -8.59 37.70
N SER A 277 2.89 -9.74 37.36
CA SER A 277 3.62 -10.77 36.58
C SER A 277 3.90 -10.30 35.16
N PHE A 278 2.97 -9.59 34.50
CA PHE A 278 3.23 -8.97 33.19
C PHE A 278 4.34 -7.92 33.26
N LEU A 279 4.32 -7.02 34.25
CA LEU A 279 5.37 -6.02 34.43
C LEU A 279 6.74 -6.65 34.68
N THR A 280 6.77 -7.78 35.39
CA THR A 280 8.01 -8.53 35.65
C THR A 280 8.53 -9.14 34.35
N TYR A 281 7.67 -9.84 33.62
CA TYR A 281 7.96 -10.43 32.31
C TYR A 281 8.47 -9.36 31.32
N ILE A 282 7.69 -8.31 31.09
CA ILE A 282 7.98 -7.35 30.04
C ILE A 282 9.27 -6.58 30.32
N LYS A 283 9.59 -6.33 31.59
CA LYS A 283 10.86 -5.70 31.98
C LYS A 283 12.06 -6.58 31.65
N SER A 284 11.97 -7.89 31.92
CA SER A 284 13.01 -8.85 31.56
C SER A 284 13.16 -8.98 30.05
N TYR A 285 12.04 -9.09 29.33
CA TYR A 285 12.00 -9.17 27.87
C TYR A 285 12.62 -7.93 27.21
N MET A 286 12.22 -6.72 27.61
CA MET A 286 12.78 -5.47 27.06
C MET A 286 14.27 -5.33 27.34
N LYS A 287 14.76 -5.82 28.49
CA LYS A 287 16.19 -5.84 28.78
C LYS A 287 16.96 -6.73 27.79
N ALA A 288 16.41 -7.90 27.45
CA ALA A 288 17.00 -8.81 26.48
C ALA A 288 17.01 -8.19 25.06
N VAL A 289 15.89 -7.61 24.63
CA VAL A 289 15.80 -6.92 23.33
C VAL A 289 16.76 -5.73 23.26
N LYS A 290 16.84 -4.92 24.32
CA LYS A 290 17.78 -3.79 24.41
C LYS A 290 19.23 -4.26 24.29
N ALA A 291 19.61 -5.32 24.99
CA ALA A 291 20.96 -5.88 24.92
C ALA A 291 21.30 -6.30 23.47
N LYS A 292 20.36 -6.97 22.79
CA LYS A 292 20.54 -7.36 21.39
C LYS A 292 20.59 -6.19 20.42
N LEU A 293 19.78 -5.16 20.66
CA LEU A 293 19.80 -3.92 19.88
C LEU A 293 21.10 -3.15 20.04
N ALA A 294 21.64 -3.08 21.26
CA ALA A 294 22.92 -2.42 21.51
C ALA A 294 24.08 -3.09 20.75
N GLU A 295 24.00 -4.39 20.47
CA GLU A 295 24.98 -5.11 19.65
C GLU A 295 24.75 -4.94 18.14
N SER A 296 23.49 -4.97 17.69
CA SER A 296 23.15 -5.11 16.27
C SER A 296 22.75 -3.82 15.58
N ASN A 297 22.10 -2.90 16.30
CA ASN A 297 21.65 -1.61 15.79
C ASN A 297 21.54 -0.56 16.93
N PRO A 298 22.68 -0.02 17.42
CA PRO A 298 22.72 0.83 18.61
C PRO A 298 21.86 2.09 18.51
N GLU A 299 21.67 2.62 17.31
CA GLU A 299 20.91 3.85 17.05
C GLU A 299 19.40 3.70 17.35
N GLU A 300 18.87 2.48 17.29
CA GLU A 300 17.45 2.19 17.59
C GLU A 300 17.17 2.00 19.09
N VAL A 301 18.20 1.97 19.96
CA VAL A 301 18.02 1.73 21.40
C VAL A 301 17.17 2.82 22.06
N GLU A 302 17.47 4.09 21.80
CA GLU A 302 16.72 5.20 22.41
C GLU A 302 15.26 5.25 21.92
N VAL A 303 15.05 4.98 20.64
CA VAL A 303 13.72 4.89 20.03
C VAL A 303 12.92 3.76 20.67
N PHE A 304 13.54 2.59 20.81
CA PHE A 304 12.94 1.42 21.45
C PHE A 304 12.56 1.70 22.91
N GLU A 305 13.45 2.27 23.72
CA GLU A 305 13.16 2.52 25.14
C GLU A 305 11.97 3.47 25.34
N LYS A 306 11.93 4.58 24.59
CA LYS A 306 10.82 5.55 24.68
C LYS A 306 9.52 4.95 24.19
N GLY A 307 9.52 4.29 23.03
CA GLY A 307 8.32 3.69 22.46
C GLY A 307 7.79 2.53 23.30
N ALA A 308 8.68 1.64 23.78
CA ALA A 308 8.28 0.51 24.61
C ALA A 308 7.68 0.97 25.94
N ALA A 309 8.27 1.97 26.59
CA ALA A 309 7.71 2.53 27.83
C ALA A 309 6.30 3.13 27.61
N ALA A 310 6.10 3.85 26.51
CA ALA A 310 4.80 4.42 26.14
C ALA A 310 3.75 3.32 25.87
N TYR A 311 4.12 2.30 25.10
CA TYR A 311 3.20 1.21 24.75
C TYR A 311 2.87 0.33 25.96
N VAL A 312 3.84 0.02 26.82
CA VAL A 312 3.56 -0.68 28.09
C VAL A 312 2.59 0.11 28.96
N LYS A 313 2.73 1.45 29.02
CA LYS A 313 1.78 2.30 29.75
C LYS A 313 0.36 2.22 29.17
N LYS A 314 0.21 2.17 27.83
CA LYS A 314 -1.07 1.92 27.15
C LYS A 314 -1.67 0.58 27.59
N VAL A 315 -0.89 -0.51 27.50
CA VAL A 315 -1.34 -1.86 27.89
C VAL A 315 -1.75 -1.92 29.36
N ILE A 316 -0.99 -1.31 30.28
CA ILE A 316 -1.33 -1.28 31.71
C ILE A 316 -2.59 -0.46 32.01
N GLY A 317 -2.82 0.61 31.23
CA GLY A 317 -3.99 1.47 31.33
C GLY A 317 -5.29 0.74 31.03
N SER A 318 -5.28 -0.14 30.02
CA SER A 318 -6.43 -0.95 29.60
C SER A 318 -6.22 -2.46 29.81
N PHE A 319 -5.44 -2.86 30.81
CA PHE A 319 -4.92 -4.24 30.96
C PHE A 319 -5.97 -5.36 30.89
N LYS A 320 -7.20 -5.09 31.35
CA LYS A 320 -8.28 -6.08 31.34
C LYS A 320 -8.81 -6.39 29.95
N ASP A 321 -8.55 -5.51 28.99
CA ASP A 321 -9.01 -5.62 27.61
C ASP A 321 -7.96 -6.35 26.74
N TRP A 322 -6.81 -6.70 27.31
CA TRP A 322 -5.74 -7.39 26.60
C TRP A 322 -5.74 -8.88 26.91
N GLU A 323 -5.58 -9.66 25.85
CA GLU A 323 -5.29 -11.08 25.92
C GLU A 323 -3.82 -11.33 25.58
N PHE A 324 -3.25 -12.39 26.15
CA PHE A 324 -1.82 -12.68 26.06
C PHE A 324 -1.62 -14.08 25.50
N TYR A 325 -0.67 -14.21 24.58
CA TYR A 325 -0.38 -15.47 23.94
C TYR A 325 1.13 -15.73 23.84
N THR A 326 1.52 -16.98 24.03
CA THR A 326 2.89 -17.47 23.77
C THR A 326 2.92 -18.27 22.46
N GLY A 327 4.12 -18.53 21.93
CA GLY A 327 4.28 -19.49 20.86
C GLY A 327 3.99 -20.94 21.30
N GLU A 328 3.99 -21.87 20.35
CA GLU A 328 3.73 -23.31 20.56
C GLU A 328 4.65 -23.94 21.62
N SER A 329 5.88 -23.44 21.77
CA SER A 329 6.84 -23.91 22.78
C SER A 329 6.53 -23.45 24.20
N MET A 330 5.59 -22.52 24.39
CA MET A 330 5.28 -21.87 25.67
C MET A 330 6.51 -21.33 26.42
N ASP A 331 7.53 -20.89 25.68
CA ASP A 331 8.76 -20.34 26.27
C ASP A 331 8.44 -19.05 27.07
N PRO A 332 8.64 -19.05 28.40
CA PRO A 332 8.29 -17.92 29.25
C PRO A 332 9.19 -16.70 29.06
N ASP A 333 10.37 -16.88 28.44
CA ASP A 333 11.33 -15.81 28.17
C ASP A 333 11.18 -15.24 26.75
N ALA A 334 10.38 -15.90 25.89
CA ALA A 334 10.11 -15.47 24.52
C ALA A 334 9.10 -14.31 24.46
N MET A 335 8.87 -13.81 23.24
CA MET A 335 7.90 -12.73 23.00
C MET A 335 6.47 -13.21 23.27
N VAL A 336 5.74 -12.47 24.10
CA VAL A 336 4.30 -12.60 24.29
C VAL A 336 3.62 -11.74 23.24
N VAL A 337 2.72 -12.36 22.47
CA VAL A 337 1.82 -11.69 21.53
C VAL A 337 0.64 -11.13 22.33
N LEU A 338 0.36 -9.85 22.11
CA LEU A 338 -0.75 -9.15 22.76
C LEU A 338 -1.93 -9.11 21.79
N MET A 339 -3.15 -9.31 22.26
CA MET A 339 -4.36 -9.15 21.44
C MET A 339 -5.34 -8.23 22.14
N ASN A 340 -6.03 -7.39 21.36
CA ASN A 340 -7.13 -6.54 21.82
C ASN A 340 -8.07 -6.28 20.63
N TYR A 341 -9.13 -5.52 20.82
CA TYR A 341 -10.09 -5.10 19.80
C TYR A 341 -9.89 -3.64 19.44
N ARG A 342 -10.16 -3.30 18.16
CA ARG A 342 -10.16 -1.91 17.69
C ARG A 342 -11.27 -1.11 18.38
N GLU A 343 -11.28 0.21 18.16
CA GLU A 343 -12.30 1.11 18.73
C GLU A 343 -13.73 0.78 18.27
N ASP A 344 -13.89 0.00 17.19
CA ASP A 344 -15.18 -0.53 16.74
C ASP A 344 -15.72 -1.63 17.67
N GLY A 345 -14.90 -2.20 18.56
CA GLY A 345 -15.26 -3.28 19.48
C GLY A 345 -15.43 -4.64 18.82
N GLU A 346 -15.26 -4.75 17.50
CA GLU A 346 -15.54 -5.97 16.72
C GLU A 346 -14.29 -6.53 16.06
N THR A 347 -13.36 -5.67 15.63
CA THR A 347 -12.17 -6.09 14.89
C THR A 347 -11.04 -6.46 15.87
N PRO A 348 -10.71 -7.75 16.05
CA PRO A 348 -9.55 -8.12 16.85
C PRO A 348 -8.26 -7.70 16.13
N PHE A 349 -7.21 -7.38 16.88
CA PHE A 349 -5.88 -7.17 16.34
C PHE A 349 -4.83 -7.75 17.29
N VAL A 350 -3.73 -8.22 16.71
CA VAL A 350 -2.53 -8.59 17.48
C VAL A 350 -1.52 -7.46 17.45
N ALA A 351 -0.78 -7.31 18.54
CA ALA A 351 0.34 -6.42 18.70
C ALA A 351 1.61 -7.21 19.04
N ILE A 352 2.67 -6.98 18.27
CA ILE A 352 3.96 -7.65 18.42
C ILE A 352 5.10 -6.63 18.46
N TRP A 353 6.13 -6.91 19.26
CA TRP A 353 7.29 -6.04 19.39
C TRP A 353 8.16 -6.11 18.14
N LYS A 354 8.29 -4.99 17.41
CA LYS A 354 9.07 -4.88 16.17
C LYS A 354 10.48 -5.43 16.34
N HIS A 355 11.13 -5.06 17.43
CA HIS A 355 12.53 -5.39 17.69
C HIS A 355 12.72 -6.81 18.26
N GLY A 356 11.61 -7.45 18.65
CA GLY A 356 11.55 -8.84 19.08
C GLY A 356 11.41 -9.85 17.95
N VAL A 357 11.11 -9.37 16.74
CA VAL A 357 10.93 -10.21 15.56
C VAL A 357 12.02 -9.95 14.54
N LYS A 358 12.49 -11.03 13.92
CA LYS A 358 13.29 -10.91 12.70
C LYS A 358 12.31 -10.79 11.55
N GLU A 359 12.43 -9.74 10.74
CA GLU A 359 11.76 -9.69 9.43
C GLU A 359 12.36 -10.83 8.60
N VAL A 360 11.72 -12.00 8.65
CA VAL A 360 12.03 -13.10 7.74
C VAL A 360 11.33 -12.74 6.45
N LYS A 361 12.20 -12.45 5.51
CA LYS A 361 11.86 -12.20 4.14
C LYS A 361 11.48 -13.54 3.51
N ILE A 362 10.23 -13.97 3.67
CA ILE A 362 9.75 -15.27 3.14
C ILE A 362 9.71 -15.24 1.62
#